data_AF-A0A925Y9W5-F1
#
_entry.id   AF-A0A925Y9W5-F1
#
_cell.length_a   1.000
_cell.length_b   1.000
_cell.length_c   1.000
_cell.angle_alpha   90.00
_cell.angle_beta   90.00
_cell.angle_gamma   90.00
#
_symmetry.space_group_name_H-M   'P 1'
#
loop_
_entity.id
_entity.type
_entity.pdbx_description
1 polymer ?
#
loop_
_entity_poly.entity_id
_entity_poly.type
_entity_poly.pdbx_seq_one_letter_code
_entity_poly.pdbx_strand_id
1 'polypeptide(L)'
;MGRTPVAVVDIGSNSVRLVIYEGNTRSLTVLFNEKVLSGLGKGIAKTGRLDERAVLSALSALSRFKALAAQAGVRKLYPIATAAAREASNGAEFIASAEAAVGCPIQILSGADEAHFAAEGVVAGFYEPDGIAGDLGGGSLELVDIAGGEIGEGLTLPLGGLRLQDLSGNDIAKARRIADKEVGNCALAGRGEGRPFFAVGGTWRNLAKLHMEQNRYPLHVMHGYEI
;
A
#
# COMPACT_ATOMS: atom_id res chain seq x y z
N MET A 1 6.08 21.31 -25.29
CA MET A 1 4.70 20.84 -25.04
C MET A 1 4.57 20.58 -23.54
N GLY A 2 3.60 21.18 -22.86
CA GLY A 2 3.42 20.99 -21.42
C GLY A 2 2.99 19.56 -21.09
N ARG A 3 3.63 18.94 -20.10
CA ARG A 3 3.22 17.62 -19.60
C ARG A 3 1.83 17.75 -18.96
N THR A 4 0.98 16.75 -19.16
CA THR A 4 -0.37 16.73 -18.54
C THR A 4 -0.28 15.98 -17.22
N PRO A 5 -0.56 16.63 -16.07
CA PRO A 5 -0.51 15.97 -14.78
C PRO A 5 -1.46 14.78 -14.69
N VAL A 6 -1.01 13.74 -14.00
CA VAL A 6 -1.79 12.54 -13.68
C VAL A 6 -1.77 12.33 -12.18
N ALA A 7 -2.83 11.77 -11.63
CA ALA A 7 -2.88 11.50 -10.20
C ALA A 7 -3.37 10.10 -9.89
N VAL A 8 -2.85 9.57 -8.79
CA VAL A 8 -3.26 8.28 -8.21
C VAL A 8 -3.86 8.57 -6.84
N VAL A 9 -5.02 7.97 -6.59
CA VAL A 9 -5.63 7.95 -5.26
C VAL A 9 -5.61 6.53 -4.74
N ASP A 10 -4.96 6.29 -3.62
CA ASP A 10 -4.85 4.98 -3.00
C ASP A 10 -5.69 4.95 -1.72
N ILE A 11 -6.71 4.10 -1.69
CA ILE A 11 -7.63 3.89 -0.57
C ILE A 11 -7.23 2.59 0.15
N GLY A 12 -6.27 2.72 1.07
CA GLY A 12 -5.77 1.60 1.86
C GLY A 12 -6.45 1.43 3.21
N SER A 13 -6.16 0.31 3.88
CA SER A 13 -6.70 -0.02 5.21
C SER A 13 -6.35 1.00 6.30
N ASN A 14 -5.17 1.63 6.25
CA ASN A 14 -4.77 2.59 7.29
C ASN A 14 -5.00 4.04 6.87
N SER A 15 -4.92 4.33 5.57
CA SER A 15 -4.87 5.70 5.06
C SER A 15 -5.38 5.80 3.65
N VAL A 16 -5.88 6.98 3.30
CA VAL A 16 -6.14 7.39 1.91
C VAL A 16 -5.03 8.35 1.48
N ARG A 17 -4.50 8.19 0.26
CA ARG A 17 -3.40 9.01 -0.26
C ARG A 17 -3.72 9.55 -1.64
N LEU A 18 -3.33 10.78 -1.90
CA LEU A 18 -3.29 11.40 -3.24
C LEU A 18 -1.84 11.66 -3.60
N VAL A 19 -1.43 11.22 -4.79
CA VAL A 19 -0.16 11.63 -5.39
C VAL A 19 -0.44 12.18 -6.78
N ILE A 20 0.04 13.40 -7.05
CA ILE A 20 -0.03 14.05 -8.35
C ILE A 20 1.37 14.05 -8.94
N TYR A 21 1.50 13.52 -10.15
CA TYR A 21 2.72 13.49 -10.93
C TYR A 21 2.64 14.49 -12.08
N GLU A 22 3.80 15.00 -12.50
CA GLU A 22 3.90 15.96 -13.62
C GLU A 22 3.35 15.43 -14.95
N GLY A 23 3.32 14.10 -15.11
CA GLY A 23 2.70 13.42 -16.23
C GLY A 23 3.05 11.94 -16.26
N ASN A 24 2.43 11.21 -17.20
CA ASN A 24 2.65 9.78 -17.37
C ASN A 24 3.98 9.53 -18.11
N THR A 25 5.08 9.44 -17.38
CA THR A 25 6.43 9.22 -17.92
C THR A 25 7.17 8.19 -17.08
N ARG A 26 8.29 7.64 -17.61
CA ARG A 26 9.08 6.63 -16.90
C ARG A 26 9.71 7.14 -15.59
N SER A 27 10.03 8.43 -15.54
CA SER A 27 10.61 9.11 -14.38
C SER A 27 9.59 10.09 -13.83
N LEU A 28 8.88 9.68 -12.79
CA LEU A 28 7.75 10.43 -12.25
C LEU A 28 8.24 11.50 -11.26
N THR A 29 8.12 12.78 -11.64
CA THR A 29 8.25 13.89 -10.68
C THR A 29 6.93 14.09 -9.94
N VAL A 30 6.98 13.99 -8.61
CA VAL A 30 5.84 14.28 -7.73
C VAL A 30 5.64 15.78 -7.63
N LEU A 31 4.48 16.27 -8.08
CA LEU A 31 4.07 17.67 -7.92
C LEU A 31 3.38 17.90 -6.57
N PHE A 32 2.61 16.92 -6.11
CA PHE A 32 1.87 16.99 -4.86
C PHE A 32 1.69 15.61 -4.26
N ASN A 33 1.74 15.52 -2.93
CA ASN A 33 1.58 14.26 -2.23
C ASN A 33 0.94 14.54 -0.87
N GLU A 34 -0.22 13.94 -0.64
CA GLU A 34 -0.94 14.06 0.61
C GLU A 34 -1.46 12.72 1.10
N LYS A 35 -1.43 12.51 2.42
CA LYS A 35 -1.88 11.30 3.09
C LYS A 35 -2.77 11.65 4.28
N VAL A 36 -3.94 11.01 4.36
CA VAL A 36 -4.88 11.13 5.48
C VAL A 36 -5.01 9.77 6.17
N LEU A 37 -4.85 9.74 7.50
CA LEU A 37 -5.05 8.53 8.30
C LEU A 37 -6.56 8.36 8.58
N SER A 38 -7.21 7.46 7.84
CA SER A 38 -8.64 7.16 7.98
C SER A 38 -8.90 5.92 8.84
N GLY A 39 -7.98 4.95 8.86
CA GLY A 39 -8.11 3.73 9.65
C GLY A 39 -9.25 2.80 9.23
N LEU A 40 -9.62 2.77 7.94
CA LEU A 40 -10.71 1.95 7.39
C LEU A 40 -10.65 0.46 7.79
N GLY A 41 -9.45 -0.09 7.85
CA GLY A 41 -9.18 -1.50 8.19
C GLY A 41 -9.32 -1.86 9.66
N LYS A 42 -9.46 -0.87 10.56
CA LYS A 42 -9.49 -1.10 11.99
C LYS A 42 -10.76 -1.85 12.38
N GLY A 43 -10.62 -2.97 13.08
CA GLY A 43 -11.75 -3.73 13.60
C GLY A 43 -12.43 -4.65 12.58
N ILE A 44 -12.13 -4.55 11.27
CA ILE A 44 -12.71 -5.44 10.24
C ILE A 44 -12.49 -6.91 10.59
N ALA A 45 -11.30 -7.28 11.07
CA ALA A 45 -10.98 -8.66 11.43
C ALA A 45 -11.89 -9.23 12.53
N LYS A 46 -12.55 -8.37 13.32
CA LYS A 46 -13.47 -8.75 14.41
C LYS A 46 -14.93 -8.51 14.05
N THR A 47 -15.25 -7.42 13.37
CA THR A 47 -16.62 -6.96 13.11
C THR A 47 -17.12 -7.29 11.70
N GLY A 48 -16.21 -7.54 10.75
CA GLY A 48 -16.53 -7.67 9.33
C GLY A 48 -17.06 -6.40 8.67
N ARG A 49 -16.85 -5.22 9.29
CA ARG A 49 -17.43 -3.93 8.86
C ARG A 49 -16.44 -2.78 8.97
N LEU A 50 -16.54 -1.83 8.04
CA LEU A 50 -15.88 -0.52 8.13
C LEU A 50 -16.56 0.32 9.21
N ASP A 51 -15.76 0.96 10.05
CA ASP A 51 -16.22 1.93 11.06
C ASP A 51 -16.77 3.20 10.40
N GLU A 52 -17.91 3.70 10.88
CA GLU A 52 -18.59 4.87 10.31
C GLU A 52 -17.73 6.13 10.35
N ARG A 53 -16.93 6.34 11.41
CA ARG A 53 -16.05 7.51 11.51
C ARG A 53 -14.90 7.41 10.52
N ALA A 54 -14.36 6.20 10.33
CA ALA A 54 -13.33 5.93 9.32
C ALA A 54 -13.86 6.18 7.90
N VAL A 55 -15.09 5.75 7.62
CA VAL A 55 -15.78 6.01 6.34
C VAL A 55 -15.94 7.51 6.10
N LEU A 56 -16.50 8.24 7.06
CA LEU A 56 -16.69 9.70 6.92
C LEU A 56 -15.35 10.44 6.72
N SER A 57 -14.31 10.04 7.43
CA SER A 57 -12.95 10.58 7.26
C SER A 57 -12.41 10.34 5.85
N ALA A 58 -12.57 9.11 5.33
CA ALA A 58 -12.13 8.76 3.98
C ALA A 58 -12.92 9.55 2.90
N LEU A 59 -14.25 9.64 3.02
CA LEU A 59 -15.08 10.38 2.05
C LEU A 59 -14.77 11.88 2.04
N SER A 60 -14.48 12.46 3.21
CA SER A 60 -14.03 13.85 3.33
C SER A 60 -12.68 14.05 2.62
N ALA A 61 -11.73 13.14 2.82
CA ALA A 61 -10.44 13.17 2.14
C ALA A 61 -10.59 13.05 0.61
N LEU A 62 -11.41 12.13 0.13
CA LEU A 62 -11.64 11.91 -1.31
C LEU A 62 -12.28 13.13 -2.00
N SER A 63 -13.29 13.74 -1.37
CA SER A 63 -13.89 14.98 -1.86
C SER A 63 -12.85 16.11 -1.99
N ARG A 64 -11.94 16.19 -1.03
CA ARG A 64 -10.85 17.17 -1.05
C ARG A 64 -9.78 16.83 -2.10
N PHE A 65 -9.46 15.55 -2.28
CA PHE A 65 -8.53 15.09 -3.30
C PHE A 65 -9.02 15.39 -4.71
N LYS A 66 -10.32 15.26 -4.96
CA LYS A 66 -10.96 15.70 -6.21
C LYS A 66 -10.71 17.18 -6.48
N ALA A 67 -10.92 18.05 -5.48
CA ALA A 67 -10.69 19.48 -5.61
C ALA A 67 -9.21 19.81 -5.87
N LEU A 68 -8.29 19.15 -5.16
CA LEU A 68 -6.84 19.33 -5.34
C LEU A 68 -6.37 18.85 -6.72
N ALA A 69 -6.86 17.70 -7.20
CA ALA A 69 -6.55 17.20 -8.53
C ALA A 69 -7.04 18.16 -9.63
N ALA A 70 -8.27 18.70 -9.49
CA ALA A 70 -8.81 19.70 -10.40
C ALA A 70 -7.96 20.99 -10.41
N GLN A 71 -7.59 21.49 -9.23
CA GLN A 71 -6.75 22.69 -9.10
C GLN A 71 -5.36 22.49 -9.73
N ALA A 72 -4.80 21.29 -9.62
CA ALA A 72 -3.51 20.94 -10.22
C ALA A 72 -3.58 20.66 -11.74
N GLY A 73 -4.76 20.78 -12.37
CA GLY A 73 -4.93 20.53 -13.80
C GLY A 73 -4.82 19.05 -14.19
N VAL A 74 -5.05 18.13 -13.25
CA VAL A 74 -5.06 16.69 -13.52
C VAL A 74 -6.20 16.35 -14.46
N ARG A 75 -5.87 15.73 -15.60
CA ARG A 75 -6.89 15.25 -16.55
C ARG A 75 -7.23 13.78 -16.38
N LYS A 76 -6.37 13.01 -15.72
CA LYS A 76 -6.59 11.58 -15.49
C LYS A 76 -6.26 11.22 -14.04
N LEU A 77 -7.27 10.73 -13.35
CA LEU A 77 -7.22 10.27 -11.96
C LEU A 77 -7.40 8.76 -11.95
N TYR A 78 -6.53 8.07 -11.22
CA TYR A 78 -6.56 6.61 -11.06
C TYR A 78 -6.81 6.28 -9.58
N PRO A 79 -8.07 6.18 -9.15
CA PRO A 79 -8.38 5.76 -7.80
C PRO A 79 -8.39 4.23 -7.69
N ILE A 80 -7.68 3.71 -6.71
CA ILE A 80 -7.58 2.29 -6.37
C ILE A 80 -7.99 2.08 -4.91
N ALA A 81 -8.59 0.94 -4.61
CA ALA A 81 -8.93 0.52 -3.25
C ALA A 81 -8.42 -0.90 -2.97
N THR A 82 -7.97 -1.13 -1.74
CA THR A 82 -7.34 -2.40 -1.35
C THR A 82 -8.23 -3.25 -0.44
N ALA A 83 -7.64 -4.26 0.21
CA ALA A 83 -8.26 -5.26 1.07
C ALA A 83 -9.41 -4.77 1.96
N ALA A 84 -9.29 -3.61 2.63
CA ALA A 84 -10.33 -3.14 3.56
C ALA A 84 -11.70 -2.91 2.89
N ALA A 85 -11.73 -2.33 1.69
CA ALA A 85 -12.98 -2.07 0.97
C ALA A 85 -13.57 -3.36 0.36
N ARG A 86 -12.70 -4.33 0.04
CA ARG A 86 -13.07 -5.63 -0.55
C ARG A 86 -13.66 -6.61 0.49
N GLU A 87 -13.10 -6.63 1.70
CA GLU A 87 -13.44 -7.61 2.74
C GLU A 87 -14.62 -7.22 3.62
N ALA A 88 -14.92 -5.92 3.74
CA ALA A 88 -15.98 -5.45 4.61
C ALA A 88 -17.37 -5.70 4.01
N SER A 89 -18.32 -6.11 4.86
CA SER A 89 -19.72 -6.33 4.44
C SER A 89 -20.45 -5.06 3.97
N ASN A 90 -20.04 -3.88 4.46
CA ASN A 90 -20.47 -2.56 3.96
C ASN A 90 -19.49 -1.93 2.95
N GLY A 91 -18.57 -2.71 2.39
CA GLY A 91 -17.57 -2.24 1.45
C GLY A 91 -18.16 -1.70 0.14
N ALA A 92 -19.18 -2.37 -0.41
CA ALA A 92 -19.84 -1.94 -1.64
C ALA A 92 -20.54 -0.58 -1.51
N GLU A 93 -21.20 -0.34 -0.38
CA GLU A 93 -21.83 0.96 -0.06
C GLU A 93 -20.79 2.07 0.09
N PHE A 94 -19.67 1.75 0.75
CA PHE A 94 -18.55 2.66 0.86
C PHE A 94 -17.95 3.00 -0.51
N ILE A 95 -17.73 2.02 -1.38
CA ILE A 95 -17.17 2.24 -2.72
C ILE A 95 -18.08 3.15 -3.55
N ALA A 96 -19.40 2.90 -3.57
CA ALA A 96 -20.33 3.77 -4.29
C ALA A 96 -20.26 5.23 -3.78
N SER A 97 -20.18 5.41 -2.47
CA SER A 97 -20.03 6.74 -1.85
C SER A 97 -18.68 7.38 -2.18
N ALA A 98 -17.61 6.57 -2.21
CA ALA A 98 -16.25 7.00 -2.53
C ALA A 98 -16.10 7.40 -4.00
N GLU A 99 -16.71 6.67 -4.93
CA GLU A 99 -16.78 7.01 -6.35
C GLU A 99 -17.49 8.34 -6.58
N ALA A 100 -18.59 8.60 -5.86
CA ALA A 100 -19.28 9.89 -5.90
C ALA A 100 -18.40 11.03 -5.35
N ALA A 101 -17.69 10.79 -4.25
CA ALA A 101 -16.80 11.76 -3.63
C ALA A 101 -15.58 12.12 -4.50
N VAL A 102 -14.91 11.11 -5.08
CA VAL A 102 -13.73 11.29 -5.94
C VAL A 102 -14.11 11.69 -7.37
N GLY A 103 -15.32 11.36 -7.80
CA GLY A 103 -15.89 11.74 -9.10
C GLY A 103 -15.50 10.83 -10.27
N CYS A 104 -15.00 9.62 -10.01
CA CYS A 104 -14.69 8.62 -11.03
C CYS A 104 -14.72 7.20 -10.45
N PRO A 105 -14.83 6.15 -11.29
CA PRO A 105 -14.88 4.76 -10.84
C PRO A 105 -13.61 4.34 -10.08
N ILE A 106 -13.77 3.54 -9.03
CA ILE A 106 -12.67 3.03 -8.21
C ILE A 106 -12.34 1.61 -8.65
N GLN A 107 -11.07 1.36 -8.97
CA GLN A 107 -10.59 0.01 -9.20
C GLN A 107 -10.32 -0.68 -7.86
N ILE A 108 -11.08 -1.72 -7.54
CA ILE A 108 -10.80 -2.57 -6.38
C ILE A 108 -9.74 -3.58 -6.78
N LEU A 109 -8.58 -3.52 -6.13
CA LEU A 109 -7.49 -4.45 -6.37
C LEU A 109 -7.77 -5.78 -5.67
N SER A 110 -7.37 -6.88 -6.29
CA SER A 110 -7.16 -8.16 -5.59
C SER A 110 -5.81 -8.14 -4.88
N GLY A 111 -5.58 -9.08 -3.96
CA GLY A 111 -4.26 -9.22 -3.32
C GLY A 111 -3.14 -9.55 -4.31
N ALA A 112 -3.46 -10.27 -5.40
CA ALA A 112 -2.52 -10.54 -6.49
C ALA A 112 -2.19 -9.27 -7.28
N ASP A 113 -3.17 -8.39 -7.52
CA ASP A 113 -2.94 -7.09 -8.16
C ASP A 113 -2.05 -6.19 -7.27
N GLU A 114 -2.30 -6.18 -5.96
CA GLU A 114 -1.48 -5.43 -4.99
C GLU A 114 -0.02 -5.91 -5.01
N ALA A 115 0.20 -7.23 -4.98
CA ALA A 115 1.52 -7.84 -5.10
C ALA A 115 2.20 -7.48 -6.43
N HIS A 116 1.45 -7.55 -7.54
CA HIS A 116 1.96 -7.23 -8.86
C HIS A 116 2.37 -5.75 -8.98
N PHE A 117 1.54 -4.81 -8.54
CA PHE A 117 1.89 -3.38 -8.56
C PHE A 117 3.05 -3.04 -7.63
N ALA A 118 3.18 -3.73 -6.48
CA ALA A 118 4.36 -3.60 -5.62
C ALA A 118 5.64 -4.06 -6.35
N ALA A 119 5.58 -5.18 -7.08
CA ALA A 119 6.68 -5.64 -7.93
C ALA A 119 7.03 -4.65 -9.03
N GLU A 120 6.02 -4.15 -9.77
CA GLU A 120 6.22 -3.14 -10.81
C GLU A 120 6.88 -1.88 -10.24
N GLY A 121 6.51 -1.47 -9.02
CA GLY A 121 7.16 -0.37 -8.31
C GLY A 121 8.64 -0.61 -8.05
N VAL A 122 9.03 -1.83 -7.67
CA VAL A 122 10.43 -2.23 -7.50
C VAL A 122 11.16 -2.28 -8.84
N VAL A 123 10.60 -2.92 -9.86
CA VAL A 123 11.15 -2.96 -11.23
C VAL A 123 11.31 -1.57 -11.81
N ALA A 124 10.38 -0.66 -11.52
CA ALA A 124 10.47 0.72 -11.94
C ALA A 124 11.56 1.52 -11.18
N GLY A 125 11.84 1.16 -9.93
CA GLY A 125 12.71 1.92 -9.02
C GLY A 125 14.16 1.44 -8.94
N PHE A 126 14.45 0.20 -9.33
CA PHE A 126 15.76 -0.42 -9.20
C PHE A 126 16.31 -0.87 -10.55
N TYR A 127 17.64 -0.87 -10.69
CA TYR A 127 18.32 -1.43 -11.84
C TYR A 127 18.44 -2.95 -11.66
N GLU A 128 17.92 -3.74 -12.61
CA GLU A 128 17.98 -5.20 -12.62
C GLU A 128 17.66 -5.87 -11.26
N PRO A 129 16.49 -5.60 -10.64
CA PRO A 129 16.16 -6.21 -9.37
C PRO A 129 16.01 -7.72 -9.48
N ASP A 130 16.61 -8.43 -8.53
CA ASP A 130 16.49 -9.88 -8.36
C ASP A 130 16.31 -10.19 -6.87
N GLY A 131 15.11 -10.61 -6.47
CA GLY A 131 14.79 -10.88 -5.07
C GLY A 131 13.29 -10.99 -4.82
N ILE A 132 12.90 -10.90 -3.55
CA ILE A 132 11.48 -10.92 -3.15
C ILE A 132 11.06 -9.51 -2.82
N ALA A 133 10.01 -9.01 -3.47
CA ALA A 133 9.33 -7.82 -3.00
C ALA A 133 8.21 -8.21 -2.03
N GLY A 134 8.12 -7.46 -0.94
CA GLY A 134 6.95 -7.50 -0.08
C GLY A 134 6.26 -6.14 -0.05
N ASP A 135 4.97 -6.08 0.25
CA ASP A 135 4.29 -4.85 0.67
C ASP A 135 3.54 -5.10 1.97
N LEU A 136 3.96 -4.43 3.05
CA LEU A 136 3.28 -4.54 4.34
C LEU A 136 2.24 -3.44 4.52
N GLY A 137 1.00 -3.81 4.20
CA GLY A 137 -0.19 -3.01 4.43
C GLY A 137 -0.74 -3.09 5.86
N GLY A 138 -1.92 -2.48 6.04
CA GLY A 138 -2.67 -2.58 7.29
C GLY A 138 -3.47 -3.88 7.42
N GLY A 139 -3.99 -4.40 6.30
CA GLY A 139 -4.83 -5.61 6.26
C GLY A 139 -4.08 -6.88 5.90
N SER A 140 -3.10 -6.79 5.01
CA SER A 140 -2.36 -7.92 4.45
C SER A 140 -0.87 -7.63 4.30
N LEU A 141 -0.12 -8.68 3.99
CA LEU A 141 1.24 -8.65 3.48
C LEU A 141 1.23 -9.32 2.12
N GLU A 142 1.62 -8.60 1.09
CA GLU A 142 1.80 -9.10 -0.26
C GLU A 142 3.25 -9.54 -0.44
N LEU A 143 3.49 -10.64 -1.16
CA LEU A 143 4.82 -11.16 -1.48
C LEU A 143 4.88 -11.59 -2.94
N VAL A 144 5.99 -11.30 -3.62
CA VAL A 144 6.18 -11.63 -5.03
C VAL A 144 7.66 -11.80 -5.34
N ASP A 145 7.98 -12.82 -6.11
CA ASP A 145 9.34 -13.08 -6.58
C ASP A 145 9.61 -12.25 -7.84
N ILE A 146 10.79 -11.62 -7.91
CA ILE A 146 11.28 -10.87 -9.07
C ILE A 146 12.60 -11.51 -9.47
N ALA A 147 12.66 -12.11 -10.66
CA ALA A 147 13.84 -12.81 -11.12
C ALA A 147 14.03 -12.64 -12.63
N GLY A 148 15.24 -12.30 -13.08
CA GLY A 148 15.56 -12.21 -14.51
C GLY A 148 14.70 -11.23 -15.31
N GLY A 149 14.16 -10.19 -14.67
CA GLY A 149 13.26 -9.21 -15.28
C GLY A 149 11.79 -9.65 -15.35
N GLU A 150 11.45 -10.83 -14.84
CA GLU A 150 10.09 -11.35 -14.75
C GLU A 150 9.51 -11.16 -13.35
N ILE A 151 8.19 -10.95 -13.29
CA ILE A 151 7.42 -10.87 -12.04
C ILE A 151 6.67 -12.19 -11.87
N GLY A 152 6.93 -12.89 -10.77
CA GLY A 152 6.29 -14.15 -10.43
C GLY A 152 4.83 -14.01 -9.97
N GLU A 153 4.25 -15.11 -9.49
CA GLU A 153 2.91 -15.12 -8.91
C GLU A 153 2.87 -14.35 -7.57
N GLY A 154 1.93 -13.42 -7.45
CA GLY A 154 1.71 -12.66 -6.24
C GLY A 154 0.97 -13.46 -5.18
N LEU A 155 1.51 -13.49 -3.96
CA LEU A 155 0.91 -14.09 -2.78
C LEU A 155 0.39 -13.04 -1.82
N THR A 156 -0.68 -13.37 -1.10
CA THR A 156 -1.25 -12.50 -0.05
C THR A 156 -1.36 -13.27 1.25
N LEU A 157 -0.73 -12.74 2.30
CA LEU A 157 -0.77 -13.29 3.66
C LEU A 157 -1.61 -12.38 4.56
N PRO A 158 -2.37 -12.92 5.53
CA PRO A 158 -3.20 -12.14 6.45
C PRO A 158 -2.37 -11.49 7.58
N LEU A 159 -1.23 -10.89 7.24
CA LEU A 159 -0.21 -10.38 8.17
C LEU A 159 -0.10 -8.84 8.22
N GLY A 160 -1.07 -8.11 7.67
CA GLY A 160 -1.06 -6.65 7.76
C GLY A 160 -1.05 -6.15 9.19
N GLY A 161 -0.40 -5.01 9.44
CA GLY A 161 -0.10 -4.54 10.80
C GLY A 161 -1.32 -4.36 11.71
N LEU A 162 -2.43 -3.81 11.17
CA LEU A 162 -3.68 -3.62 11.94
C LEU A 162 -4.39 -4.97 12.17
N ARG A 163 -4.40 -5.83 11.15
CA ARG A 163 -4.99 -7.17 11.26
C ARG A 163 -4.25 -8.02 12.28
N LEU A 164 -2.92 -8.01 12.26
CA LEU A 164 -2.09 -8.77 13.18
C LEU A 164 -2.27 -8.28 14.62
N GLN A 165 -2.38 -6.96 14.83
CA GLN A 165 -2.76 -6.39 16.14
C GLN A 165 -4.14 -6.88 16.61
N ASP A 166 -5.12 -6.91 15.71
CA ASP A 166 -6.47 -7.38 16.05
C ASP A 166 -6.50 -8.88 16.39
N LEU A 167 -5.81 -9.73 15.62
CA LEU A 167 -5.75 -11.18 15.81
C LEU A 167 -4.92 -11.58 17.04
N SER A 168 -3.83 -10.86 17.29
CA SER A 168 -2.97 -11.12 18.45
C SER A 168 -3.53 -10.53 19.75
N GLY A 169 -4.44 -9.55 19.67
CA GLY A 169 -4.86 -8.80 20.85
C GLY A 169 -3.74 -7.96 21.45
N ASN A 170 -2.82 -7.46 20.62
CA ASN A 170 -1.58 -6.78 20.99
C ASN A 170 -0.54 -7.63 21.75
N ASP A 171 -0.71 -8.96 21.80
CA ASP A 171 0.32 -9.87 22.33
C ASP A 171 1.41 -10.13 21.26
N ILE A 172 2.64 -9.71 21.55
CA ILE A 172 3.79 -9.84 20.64
C ILE A 172 4.16 -11.32 20.41
N ALA A 173 4.14 -12.16 21.43
CA ALA A 173 4.49 -13.58 21.31
C ALA A 173 3.43 -14.33 20.48
N LYS A 174 2.15 -13.95 20.63
CA LYS A 174 1.08 -14.46 19.77
C LYS A 174 1.21 -13.95 18.34
N ALA A 175 1.49 -12.66 18.14
CA ALA A 175 1.70 -12.07 16.82
C ALA A 175 2.85 -12.77 16.07
N ARG A 176 3.97 -13.02 16.76
CA ARG A 176 5.12 -13.76 16.21
C ARG A 176 4.74 -15.17 15.76
N ARG A 177 4.04 -15.94 16.60
CA ARG A 177 3.60 -17.30 16.23
C ARG A 177 2.69 -17.32 15.00
N ILE A 178 1.82 -16.31 14.87
CA ILE A 178 0.97 -16.15 13.68
C ILE A 178 1.84 -15.87 12.46
N ALA A 179 2.73 -14.88 12.53
CA ALA A 179 3.64 -14.52 11.44
C ALA A 179 4.54 -15.68 11.00
N ASP A 180 5.19 -16.36 11.95
CA ASP A 180 6.07 -17.51 11.67
C ASP A 180 5.30 -18.64 10.95
N LYS A 181 4.05 -18.91 11.36
CA LYS A 181 3.19 -19.91 10.72
C LYS A 181 2.80 -19.50 9.29
N GLU A 182 2.32 -18.29 9.09
CA GLU A 182 1.85 -17.84 7.76
C GLU A 182 3.01 -17.71 6.76
N VAL A 183 4.16 -17.18 7.20
CA VAL A 183 5.36 -17.09 6.36
C VAL A 183 5.94 -18.48 6.08
N GLY A 184 6.03 -19.36 7.08
CA GLY A 184 6.58 -20.70 6.92
C GLY A 184 5.78 -21.60 5.98
N ASN A 185 4.47 -21.35 5.85
CA ASN A 185 3.59 -22.12 4.96
C ASN A 185 3.42 -21.50 3.56
N CYS A 186 3.99 -20.32 3.29
CA CYS A 186 3.82 -19.67 2.00
C CYS A 186 4.70 -20.31 0.91
N ALA A 187 4.27 -20.26 -0.35
CA ALA A 187 4.99 -20.91 -1.45
C ALA A 187 6.37 -20.28 -1.75
N LEU A 188 6.63 -19.07 -1.25
CA LEU A 188 7.92 -18.36 -1.36
C LEU A 188 8.88 -18.66 -0.21
N ALA A 189 8.47 -19.44 0.80
CA ALA A 189 9.34 -19.80 1.92
C ALA A 189 10.65 -20.44 1.43
N GLY A 190 11.78 -19.86 1.81
CA GLY A 190 13.12 -20.31 1.41
C GLY A 190 13.55 -19.95 -0.03
N ARG A 191 12.65 -19.45 -0.90
CA ARG A 191 13.00 -19.16 -2.30
C ARG A 191 13.86 -17.90 -2.50
N GLY A 192 13.87 -17.00 -1.52
CA GLY A 192 14.65 -15.76 -1.53
C GLY A 192 15.99 -15.85 -0.80
N GLU A 193 16.43 -17.04 -0.40
CA GLU A 193 17.69 -17.19 0.35
C GLU A 193 18.87 -16.66 -0.48
N GLY A 194 19.67 -15.76 0.13
CA GLY A 194 20.80 -15.11 -0.52
C GLY A 194 20.44 -13.98 -1.49
N ARG A 195 19.15 -13.64 -1.65
CA ARG A 195 18.67 -12.56 -2.53
C ARG A 195 18.07 -11.41 -1.69
N PRO A 196 18.12 -10.15 -2.19
CA PRO A 196 17.49 -9.01 -1.54
C PRO A 196 16.00 -9.20 -1.23
N PHE A 197 15.57 -8.60 -0.11
CA PHE A 197 14.16 -8.40 0.21
C PHE A 197 13.79 -6.93 0.04
N PHE A 198 12.99 -6.62 -0.99
CA PHE A 198 12.53 -5.26 -1.26
C PHE A 198 11.33 -4.92 -0.39
N ALA A 199 11.58 -4.15 0.67
CA ALA A 199 10.58 -3.79 1.66
C ALA A 199 9.71 -2.58 1.23
N VAL A 200 8.52 -2.84 0.69
CA VAL A 200 7.50 -1.82 0.35
C VAL A 200 6.48 -1.59 1.48
N GLY A 201 5.95 -0.37 1.57
CA GLY A 201 4.84 -0.08 2.49
C GLY A 201 5.19 0.94 3.58
N GLY A 202 4.17 1.38 4.32
CA GLY A 202 4.29 2.46 5.30
C GLY A 202 5.06 2.05 6.56
N THR A 203 4.78 0.85 7.06
CA THR A 203 5.35 0.35 8.32
C THR A 203 6.85 0.13 8.20
N TRP A 204 7.31 -0.56 7.15
CA TRP A 204 8.74 -0.79 6.94
C TRP A 204 9.52 0.49 6.67
N ARG A 205 8.96 1.44 5.91
CA ARG A 205 9.58 2.76 5.75
C ARG A 205 9.75 3.51 7.08
N ASN A 206 8.82 3.36 8.03
CA ASN A 206 8.98 3.94 9.35
C ASN A 206 10.07 3.23 10.17
N LEU A 207 10.19 1.91 10.06
CA LEU A 207 11.30 1.16 10.67
C LEU A 207 12.65 1.58 10.09
N ALA A 208 12.76 1.73 8.78
CA ALA A 208 13.97 2.21 8.12
C ALA A 208 14.34 3.63 8.57
N LYS A 209 13.38 4.55 8.71
CA LYS A 209 13.64 5.90 9.28
C LYS A 209 14.17 5.81 10.71
N LEU A 210 13.55 4.99 11.55
CA LEU A 210 13.99 4.79 12.92
C LEU A 210 15.44 4.27 12.96
N HIS A 211 15.75 3.29 12.10
CA HIS A 211 17.10 2.73 11.97
C HIS A 211 18.12 3.77 11.48
N MET A 212 17.77 4.59 10.48
CA MET A 212 18.61 5.70 10.01
C MET A 212 18.94 6.68 11.15
N GLU A 213 17.94 7.09 11.94
CA GLU A 213 18.12 8.02 13.06
C GLU A 213 18.99 7.41 14.17
N GLN A 214 18.74 6.15 14.53
CA GLN A 214 19.51 5.45 15.56
C GLN A 214 20.99 5.30 15.19
N ASN A 215 21.29 5.09 13.91
CA ASN A 215 22.64 4.94 13.41
C ASN A 215 23.26 6.26 12.92
N ARG A 216 22.55 7.40 13.05
CA ARG A 216 22.98 8.71 12.54
C ARG A 216 23.39 8.65 11.06
N TYR A 217 22.59 7.95 10.26
CA TYR A 217 22.88 7.71 8.85
C TYR A 217 22.94 9.06 8.10
N PRO A 218 24.03 9.36 7.38
CA PRO A 218 24.29 10.72 6.88
C PRO A 218 23.37 11.15 5.73
N LEU A 219 22.68 10.22 5.08
CA LEU A 219 21.84 10.48 3.92
C LEU A 219 20.39 10.05 4.18
N HIS A 220 19.50 10.99 4.48
CA HIS A 220 18.10 10.70 4.82
C HIS A 220 17.24 10.45 3.56
N VAL A 221 17.70 9.55 2.69
CA VAL A 221 17.01 9.13 1.46
C VAL A 221 16.53 7.69 1.65
N MET A 222 15.21 7.50 1.60
CA MET A 222 14.57 6.19 1.82
C MET A 222 14.77 5.22 0.65
N HIS A 223 14.70 5.72 -0.58
CA HIS A 223 14.81 4.89 -1.77
C HIS A 223 16.23 4.35 -1.90
N GLY A 224 16.37 3.02 -2.02
CA GLY A 224 17.67 2.35 -2.10
C GLY A 224 18.44 2.27 -0.78
N TYR A 225 17.82 2.58 0.37
CA TYR A 225 18.43 2.31 1.66
C TYR A 225 18.45 0.81 1.96
N GLU A 226 19.59 0.32 2.45
CA GLU A 226 19.84 -1.09 2.75
C GLU A 226 20.27 -1.23 4.23
N ILE A 227 19.91 -2.38 4.83
CA ILE A 227 20.18 -2.73 6.24
C ILE A 227 20.95 -4.05 6.27
#